data_AF-A0A2V6III0-F1
#
_entry.id   AF-A0A2V6III0-F1
#
_cell.length_a   1.000
_cell.length_b   1.000
_cell.length_c   1.000
_cell.angle_alpha   90.00
_cell.angle_beta   90.00
_cell.angle_gamma   90.00
#
_symmetry.space_group_name_H-M   'P 1'
#
loop_
_entity.id
_entity.type
_entity.pdbx_description
1 polymer ?
#
loop_
_entity_poly.entity_id
_entity_poly.type
_entity_poly.pdbx_seq_one_letter_code
_entity_poly.pdbx_strand_id
1 'polypeptide(L)'
;MSRHLEKILAHAERELTSAGAQRPTDVLPVYRKFLKIEEHRLRLRQRAGDGGREVCARRVDLIDILLRHVFAAASHVVNYRNGTSPITLVAVGGYGRRELNPCSDVDVMFLHREQGRNVSKATSQIIEQVLYLLWDIGFKVGHSTRTIKEAIAAANADMVTKTAMLESRLVTGDRELEEKFRAQFRAKCVAGYEREYIEMRMRDQQARHAKFGNSVYLQEPNLK
;
A
#
# COMPACT_ATOMS: atom_id res chain seq x y z
N MET A 1 -4.64 19.87 -1.76
CA MET A 1 -3.21 19.90 -1.37
C MET A 1 -2.30 18.98 -2.21
N SER A 2 -2.79 17.91 -2.85
CA SER A 2 -1.92 16.91 -3.53
C SER A 2 -1.13 17.40 -4.75
N ARG A 3 -1.70 18.28 -5.60
CA ARG A 3 -1.02 18.77 -6.82
C ARG A 3 0.30 19.47 -6.59
N HIS A 4 0.53 20.04 -5.40
CA HIS A 4 1.80 20.71 -5.08
C HIS A 4 2.91 19.70 -4.77
N LEU A 5 2.59 18.65 -3.99
CA LEU A 5 3.53 17.59 -3.64
C LEU A 5 3.95 16.78 -4.86
N GLU A 6 2.98 16.44 -5.74
CA GLU A 6 3.26 15.79 -7.02
C GLU A 6 4.17 16.65 -7.90
N LYS A 7 3.95 17.97 -7.96
CA LYS A 7 4.82 18.88 -8.71
C LYS A 7 6.23 18.93 -8.13
N ILE A 8 6.39 18.95 -6.81
CA ILE A 8 7.71 18.95 -6.16
C ILE A 8 8.45 17.65 -6.46
N LEU A 9 7.79 16.50 -6.30
CA LEU A 9 8.39 15.20 -6.56
C LEU A 9 8.74 15.04 -8.04
N ALA A 10 7.79 15.35 -8.94
CA ALA A 10 8.01 15.28 -10.38
C ALA A 10 9.12 16.24 -10.85
N HIS A 11 9.25 17.42 -10.24
CA HIS A 11 10.34 18.35 -10.56
C HIS A 11 11.69 17.79 -10.10
N ALA A 12 11.78 17.29 -8.87
CA ALA A 12 13.01 16.70 -8.34
C ALA A 12 13.45 15.45 -9.13
N GLU A 13 12.49 14.62 -9.57
CA GLU A 13 12.77 13.48 -10.45
C GLU A 13 13.21 13.91 -11.85
N ARG A 14 12.57 14.94 -12.43
CA ARG A 14 12.99 15.47 -13.73
C ARG A 14 14.40 16.04 -13.68
N GLU A 15 14.78 16.72 -12.61
CA GLU A 15 16.15 17.21 -12.42
C GLU A 15 17.15 16.05 -12.36
N LEU A 16 16.86 14.98 -11.62
CA LEU A 16 17.71 13.79 -11.58
C LEU A 16 17.78 13.05 -12.93
N THR A 17 16.65 12.94 -13.64
CA THR A 17 16.60 12.33 -14.98
C THR A 17 17.43 13.15 -15.97
N SER A 18 17.37 14.48 -15.87
CA SER A 18 18.19 15.40 -16.68
C SER A 18 19.68 15.38 -16.31
N ALA A 19 20.01 15.01 -15.07
CA ALA A 19 21.38 14.83 -14.60
C ALA A 19 21.98 13.46 -14.96
N GLY A 20 21.26 12.62 -15.72
CA GLY A 20 21.77 11.34 -16.21
C GLY A 20 21.61 10.18 -15.23
N ALA A 21 20.64 10.23 -14.30
CA ALA A 21 20.26 9.10 -13.46
C ALA A 21 19.86 7.89 -14.34
N GLN A 22 20.64 6.82 -14.29
CA GLN A 22 20.41 5.60 -15.09
C GLN A 22 19.87 4.44 -14.26
N ARG A 23 20.06 4.49 -12.93
CA ARG A 23 19.64 3.42 -12.02
C ARG A 23 18.56 3.90 -11.05
N PRO A 24 17.62 3.03 -10.65
CA PRO A 24 16.65 3.33 -9.59
C PRO A 24 17.28 3.84 -8.28
N THR A 25 18.53 3.47 -7.98
CA THR A 25 19.27 3.96 -6.81
C THR A 25 19.58 5.46 -6.86
N ASP A 26 19.66 6.04 -8.06
CA ASP A 26 20.05 7.44 -8.25
C ASP A 26 18.92 8.39 -7.83
N VAL A 27 17.67 7.91 -7.84
CA VAL A 27 16.47 8.64 -7.37
C VAL A 27 16.20 8.49 -5.88
N LEU A 28 16.85 7.53 -5.22
CA LEU A 28 16.68 7.24 -3.81
C LEU A 28 16.94 8.44 -2.86
N PRO A 29 18.01 9.25 -3.04
CA PRO A 29 18.25 10.41 -2.18
C PRO A 29 17.12 11.44 -2.25
N VAL A 30 16.50 11.60 -3.42
CA VAL A 30 15.36 12.51 -3.60
C VAL A 30 14.12 12.00 -2.87
N TYR A 31 13.80 10.71 -2.99
CA TYR A 31 12.69 10.12 -2.22
C TYR A 31 12.89 10.23 -0.71
N ARG A 32 14.08 9.90 -0.21
CA ARG A 32 14.41 10.01 1.22
C ARG A 32 14.33 11.46 1.70
N LYS A 33 14.86 12.42 0.94
CA LYS A 33 14.78 13.86 1.28
C LYS A 33 13.34 14.34 1.30
N PHE A 34 12.55 13.98 0.29
CA PHE A 34 11.13 14.33 0.21
C PHE A 34 10.34 13.80 1.41
N LEU A 35 10.45 12.49 1.70
CA LEU A 35 9.77 11.90 2.86
C LEU A 35 10.21 12.54 4.17
N LYS A 36 11.50 12.81 4.36
CA LYS A 36 12.00 13.46 5.57
C LYS A 36 11.34 14.82 5.79
N ILE A 37 11.22 15.63 4.74
CA ILE A 37 10.61 16.97 4.80
C ILE A 37 9.10 16.85 5.05
N GLU A 38 8.39 16.01 4.30
CA GLU A 38 6.93 15.90 4.39
C GLU A 38 6.47 15.22 5.68
N GLU A 39 7.17 14.18 6.15
CA GLU A 39 6.88 13.61 7.47
C GLU A 39 7.15 14.63 8.59
N HIS A 40 8.19 15.47 8.46
CA HIS A 40 8.41 16.54 9.42
C HIS A 40 7.26 17.55 9.42
N ARG A 41 6.75 17.94 8.25
CA ARG A 41 5.57 18.80 8.12
C ARG A 41 4.32 18.17 8.76
N LEU A 42 4.09 16.87 8.54
CA LEU A 42 2.99 16.15 9.19
C LEU A 42 3.09 16.18 10.72
N ARG A 43 4.30 16.01 11.27
CA ARG A 43 4.54 16.09 12.72
C ARG A 43 4.28 17.50 13.27
N LEU A 44 4.70 18.55 12.54
CA LEU A 44 4.42 19.93 12.95
C LEU A 44 2.91 20.21 12.98
N ARG A 45 2.16 19.72 12.00
CA ARG A 45 0.69 19.83 11.96
C ARG A 45 0.02 19.10 13.11
N GLN A 46 0.46 17.87 13.40
CA GLN A 46 -0.05 17.13 14.56
C GLN A 46 0.21 17.88 15.87
N ARG A 47 1.40 18.47 16.04
CA ARG A 47 1.74 19.29 17.21
C ARG A 47 0.95 20.60 17.28
N ALA A 48 0.50 21.12 16.15
CA ALA A 48 -0.36 22.29 16.07
C ALA A 48 -1.84 21.97 16.37
N GLY A 49 -2.20 20.71 16.61
CA GLY A 49 -3.55 20.30 17.02
C GLY A 49 -4.40 19.67 15.92
N ASP A 50 -3.85 19.38 14.74
CA ASP A 50 -4.59 18.67 13.68
C ASP A 50 -5.05 17.28 14.17
N GLY A 51 -6.26 16.88 13.79
CA GLY A 51 -6.83 15.59 14.19
C GLY A 51 -6.04 14.39 13.67
N GLY A 52 -5.94 13.33 14.48
CA GLY A 52 -5.16 12.12 14.13
C GLY A 52 -5.58 11.48 12.80
N ARG A 53 -6.89 11.43 12.53
CA ARG A 53 -7.43 10.94 11.25
C ARG A 53 -6.99 11.79 10.06
N GLU A 54 -6.91 13.11 10.22
CA GLU A 54 -6.45 14.01 9.16
C GLU A 54 -4.96 13.81 8.88
N VAL A 55 -4.16 13.65 9.92
CA VAL A 55 -2.71 13.36 9.79
C VAL A 55 -2.51 12.02 9.07
N CYS A 56 -3.27 10.98 9.43
CA CYS A 56 -3.22 9.69 8.74
C CYS A 56 -3.61 9.80 7.27
N ALA A 57 -4.72 10.49 6.97
CA ALA A 57 -5.17 10.68 5.60
C ALA A 57 -4.13 11.42 4.74
N ARG A 58 -3.46 12.44 5.30
CA ARG A 58 -2.39 13.15 4.58
C ARG A 58 -1.13 12.31 4.43
N ARG A 59 -0.79 11.47 5.42
CA ARG A 59 0.31 10.50 5.29
C ARG A 59 0.02 9.50 4.17
N VAL A 60 -1.22 9.05 4.04
CA VAL A 60 -1.65 8.18 2.94
C VAL A 60 -1.50 8.89 1.59
N ASP A 61 -1.92 10.14 1.46
CA ASP A 61 -1.72 10.91 0.23
C ASP A 61 -0.24 11.04 -0.13
N LEU A 62 0.62 11.28 0.85
CA LEU A 62 2.07 11.35 0.67
C LEU A 62 2.64 10.03 0.12
N ILE A 63 2.28 8.90 0.71
CA ILE A 63 2.77 7.59 0.27
C ILE A 63 2.15 7.16 -1.06
N ASP A 64 0.89 7.47 -1.32
CA ASP A 64 0.23 7.26 -2.62
C ASP A 64 1.01 7.94 -3.75
N ILE A 65 1.41 9.20 -3.54
CA ILE A 65 2.20 9.97 -4.51
C ILE A 65 3.54 9.26 -4.75
N LEU A 66 4.28 8.95 -3.68
CA LEU A 66 5.57 8.28 -3.80
C LEU A 66 5.44 6.93 -4.53
N LEU A 67 4.45 6.10 -4.17
CA LEU A 67 4.26 4.80 -4.80
C LEU A 67 3.89 4.89 -6.27
N ARG A 68 3.07 5.88 -6.67
CA ARG A 68 2.75 6.11 -8.10
C ARG A 68 4.00 6.38 -8.91
N HIS A 69 4.90 7.19 -8.37
CA HIS A 69 6.15 7.56 -9.03
C HIS A 69 7.16 6.40 -9.07
N VAL A 70 7.36 5.71 -7.94
CA VAL A 70 8.18 4.50 -7.86
C VAL A 70 7.69 3.43 -8.84
N PHE A 71 6.38 3.21 -8.91
CA PHE A 71 5.77 2.26 -9.84
C PHE A 71 5.92 2.67 -11.30
N ALA A 72 5.76 3.97 -11.61
CA ALA A 72 5.97 4.48 -12.97
C ALA A 72 7.44 4.30 -13.40
N ALA A 73 8.39 4.67 -12.54
CA ALA A 73 9.82 4.49 -12.82
C ALA A 73 10.18 3.02 -13.09
N ALA A 74 9.71 2.09 -12.24
CA ALA A 74 9.91 0.65 -12.45
C ALA A 74 9.27 0.14 -13.76
N SER A 75 8.09 0.65 -14.10
CA SER A 75 7.37 0.28 -15.34
C SER A 75 8.10 0.76 -16.60
N HIS A 76 8.75 1.94 -16.55
CA HIS A 76 9.52 2.49 -17.67
C HIS A 76 10.76 1.64 -18.02
N VAL A 77 11.45 1.09 -17.01
CA VAL A 77 12.65 0.25 -17.21
C VAL A 77 12.34 -1.01 -18.02
N VAL A 78 11.13 -1.56 -17.84
CA VAL A 78 10.70 -2.80 -18.50
C VAL A 78 10.11 -2.54 -19.91
N ASN A 79 10.15 -1.28 -20.38
CA ASN A 79 9.85 -0.87 -21.76
C ASN A 79 8.48 -1.32 -22.28
N TYR A 80 7.45 -1.26 -21.42
CA TYR A 80 6.07 -1.62 -21.79
C TYR A 80 5.45 -0.52 -22.65
N ARG A 81 5.69 -0.57 -23.98
CA ARG A 81 5.26 0.45 -24.95
C ARG A 81 3.81 0.28 -25.45
N ASN A 82 3.12 -0.80 -25.12
CA ASN A 82 1.86 -1.21 -25.76
C ASN A 82 0.57 -1.09 -24.92
N GLY A 83 0.54 -0.18 -23.94
CA GLY A 83 -0.70 0.18 -23.24
C GLY A 83 -1.13 -0.81 -22.15
N THR A 84 -1.56 -0.25 -21.01
CA THR A 84 -1.98 -0.91 -19.76
C THR A 84 -0.88 -1.72 -19.06
N SER A 85 -0.47 -1.27 -17.86
CA SER A 85 0.50 -2.01 -17.04
C SER A 85 -0.01 -3.42 -16.73
N PRO A 86 0.83 -4.47 -16.80
CA PRO A 86 0.43 -5.84 -16.48
C PRO A 86 0.06 -6.03 -14.99
N ILE A 87 0.32 -5.00 -14.17
CA ILE A 87 0.15 -5.01 -12.72
C ILE A 87 -0.68 -3.83 -12.27
N THR A 88 -1.48 -4.08 -11.26
CA THR A 88 -2.20 -3.09 -10.47
C THR A 88 -1.70 -3.12 -9.05
N LEU A 89 -1.28 -1.97 -8.54
CA LEU A 89 -0.86 -1.82 -7.15
C LEU A 89 -2.07 -1.42 -6.30
N VAL A 90 -2.42 -2.28 -5.35
CA VAL A 90 -3.59 -2.12 -4.48
C VAL A 90 -3.12 -2.02 -3.04
N ALA A 91 -3.50 -0.96 -2.32
CA ALA A 91 -3.28 -0.84 -0.89
C ALA A 91 -4.28 -1.74 -0.15
N VAL A 92 -3.86 -2.39 0.93
CA VAL A 92 -4.73 -3.26 1.77
C VAL A 92 -4.63 -2.89 3.25
N GLY A 93 -5.55 -3.39 4.06
CA GLY A 93 -5.57 -3.15 5.51
C GLY A 93 -5.67 -1.67 5.88
N GLY A 94 -4.92 -1.26 6.92
CA GLY A 94 -4.87 0.12 7.41
C GLY A 94 -4.47 1.13 6.33
N TYR A 95 -3.56 0.74 5.42
CA TYR A 95 -3.17 1.59 4.30
C TYR A 95 -4.31 1.75 3.28
N GLY A 96 -5.01 0.65 2.99
CA GLY A 96 -6.17 0.61 2.10
C GLY A 96 -7.32 1.51 2.59
N ARG A 97 -7.71 1.41 3.86
CA ARG A 97 -8.75 2.25 4.49
C ARG A 97 -8.34 3.69 4.80
N ARG A 98 -7.15 4.11 4.37
CA ARG A 98 -6.60 5.47 4.55
C ARG A 98 -6.28 5.86 6.00
N GLU A 99 -5.96 4.88 6.85
CA GLU A 99 -5.63 5.07 8.27
C GLU A 99 -4.18 4.68 8.56
N LEU A 100 -3.24 5.28 7.82
CA LEU A 100 -1.83 4.95 7.97
C LEU A 100 -1.19 5.80 9.07
N ASN A 101 -1.11 5.24 10.28
CA ASN A 101 -0.46 5.88 11.42
C ASN A 101 1.05 6.07 11.17
N PRO A 102 1.71 7.01 11.89
CA PRO A 102 3.17 7.09 11.90
C PRO A 102 3.81 5.73 12.18
N CYS A 103 4.92 5.42 11.49
CA CYS A 103 5.64 4.15 11.61
C CYS A 103 4.84 2.88 11.23
N SER A 104 3.61 3.01 10.69
CA SER A 104 2.88 1.86 10.16
C SER A 104 3.55 1.30 8.91
N ASP A 105 3.51 -0.01 8.78
CA ASP A 105 3.92 -0.75 7.59
C ASP A 105 3.06 -0.34 6.38
N VAL A 106 3.66 -0.39 5.19
CA VAL A 106 2.97 -0.11 3.92
C VAL A 106 2.55 -1.44 3.32
N ASP A 107 1.27 -1.79 3.47
CA ASP A 107 0.73 -3.06 2.99
C ASP A 107 0.15 -2.94 1.57
N VAL A 108 0.73 -3.67 0.62
CA VAL A 108 0.34 -3.63 -0.80
C VAL A 108 0.09 -5.02 -1.39
N MET A 109 -0.76 -5.07 -2.40
CA MET A 109 -0.99 -6.25 -3.23
C MET A 109 -0.72 -5.89 -4.69
N PHE A 110 0.18 -6.65 -5.33
CA PHE A 110 0.43 -6.60 -6.76
C PHE A 110 -0.54 -7.55 -7.46
N LEU A 111 -1.60 -6.97 -8.02
CA LEU A 111 -2.65 -7.69 -8.72
C LEU A 111 -2.34 -7.77 -10.22
N HIS A 112 -2.36 -8.97 -10.81
CA HIS A 112 -2.03 -9.15 -12.24
C HIS A 112 -3.05 -10.04 -12.97
N ARG A 113 -3.07 -9.93 -14.31
CA ARG A 113 -4.01 -10.65 -15.21
C ARG A 113 -3.55 -12.04 -15.64
N GLU A 114 -2.28 -12.37 -15.40
CA GLU A 114 -1.67 -13.58 -15.94
C GLU A 114 -2.31 -14.85 -15.36
N GLN A 115 -2.66 -15.81 -16.23
CA GLN A 115 -3.40 -17.02 -15.85
C GLN A 115 -2.50 -18.24 -15.59
N GLY A 116 -1.17 -18.07 -15.67
CA GLY A 116 -0.20 -19.13 -15.41
C GLY A 116 0.22 -19.22 -13.93
N ARG A 117 0.89 -20.31 -13.54
CA ARG A 117 1.44 -20.48 -12.17
C ARG A 117 2.53 -19.45 -11.84
N ASN A 118 3.19 -18.92 -12.86
CA ASN A 118 4.34 -18.03 -12.70
C ASN A 118 4.02 -16.66 -13.30
N VAL A 119 4.44 -15.65 -12.55
CA VAL A 119 4.46 -14.27 -12.98
C VAL A 119 5.49 -14.12 -14.11
N SER A 120 5.17 -13.37 -15.17
CA SER A 120 6.08 -13.15 -16.28
C SER A 120 7.32 -12.42 -15.80
N LYS A 121 8.46 -12.67 -16.47
CA LYS A 121 9.74 -12.08 -16.07
C LYS A 121 9.68 -10.55 -15.99
N ALA A 122 8.95 -9.92 -16.92
CA ALA A 122 8.71 -8.48 -16.93
C ALA A 122 7.94 -8.02 -15.68
N THR A 123 6.85 -8.71 -15.35
CA THR A 123 6.01 -8.43 -14.18
C THR A 123 6.80 -8.62 -12.88
N SER A 124 7.57 -9.69 -12.75
CA SER A 124 8.44 -9.93 -11.57
C SER A 124 9.50 -8.85 -11.40
N GLN A 125 10.13 -8.40 -12.49
CA GLN A 125 11.13 -7.34 -12.45
C GLN A 125 10.55 -6.01 -11.96
N ILE A 126 9.32 -5.65 -12.36
CA ILE A 126 8.64 -4.45 -11.86
C ILE A 126 8.40 -4.58 -10.35
N ILE A 127 7.88 -5.72 -9.89
CA ILE A 127 7.58 -5.95 -8.47
C ILE A 127 8.85 -5.84 -7.63
N GLU A 128 9.92 -6.53 -8.04
CA GLU A 128 11.22 -6.50 -7.36
C GLU A 128 11.78 -5.09 -7.28
N GLN A 129 11.77 -4.34 -8.39
CA GLN A 129 12.25 -2.96 -8.38
C GLN A 129 11.45 -2.05 -7.44
N VAL A 130 10.12 -2.17 -7.44
CA VAL A 130 9.26 -1.42 -6.52
C VAL A 130 9.59 -1.79 -5.07
N LEU A 131 9.69 -3.07 -4.74
CA LEU A 131 9.97 -3.54 -3.38
C LEU A 131 11.35 -3.10 -2.89
N TYR A 132 12.40 -3.30 -3.69
CA TYR A 132 13.76 -2.88 -3.35
C TYR A 132 13.83 -1.37 -3.10
N LEU A 133 13.20 -0.56 -3.98
CA LEU A 133 13.14 0.88 -3.76
C LEU A 133 12.43 1.25 -2.45
N LEU A 134 11.32 0.60 -2.11
CA LEU A 134 10.60 0.91 -0.88
C LEU A 134 11.41 0.54 0.37
N TRP A 135 12.08 -0.62 0.35
CA TRP A 135 12.97 -1.01 1.44
C TRP A 135 14.18 -0.08 1.55
N ASP A 136 14.79 0.28 0.42
CA ASP A 136 15.89 1.24 0.38
C ASP A 136 15.45 2.63 0.89
N ILE A 137 14.21 3.04 0.62
CA ILE A 137 13.66 4.29 1.16
C ILE A 137 13.51 4.21 2.69
N GLY A 138 13.36 3.01 3.25
CA GLY A 138 13.26 2.73 4.68
C GLY A 138 11.87 2.29 5.13
N PHE A 139 10.97 1.94 4.20
CA PHE A 139 9.66 1.40 4.56
C PHE A 139 9.75 -0.06 4.99
N LYS A 140 8.94 -0.43 5.98
CA LYS A 140 8.53 -1.82 6.20
C LYS A 140 7.33 -2.10 5.29
N VAL A 141 7.44 -3.10 4.43
CA VAL A 141 6.43 -3.37 3.39
C VAL A 141 5.88 -4.77 3.56
N GLY A 142 4.60 -4.87 3.92
CA GLY A 142 3.84 -6.10 3.73
C GLY A 142 3.40 -6.19 2.28
N HIS A 143 3.66 -7.31 1.61
CA HIS A 143 3.28 -7.45 0.20
C HIS A 143 2.76 -8.84 -0.15
N SER A 144 1.96 -8.89 -1.20
CA SER A 144 1.57 -10.13 -1.86
C SER A 144 1.43 -9.90 -3.36
N THR A 145 1.71 -10.94 -4.16
CA THR A 145 1.49 -10.92 -5.60
C THR A 145 0.46 -11.99 -5.92
N ARG A 146 -0.65 -11.59 -6.54
CA ARG A 146 -1.80 -12.47 -6.74
C ARG A 146 -2.54 -12.16 -8.02
N THR A 147 -3.11 -13.19 -8.62
CA THR A 147 -4.25 -13.08 -9.52
C THR A 147 -5.55 -12.85 -8.73
N ILE A 148 -6.63 -12.45 -9.40
CA ILE A 148 -7.96 -12.37 -8.74
C ILE A 148 -8.34 -13.72 -8.13
N LYS A 149 -8.07 -14.83 -8.83
CA LYS A 149 -8.41 -16.18 -8.36
C LYS A 149 -7.66 -16.53 -7.08
N GLU A 150 -6.36 -16.24 -7.03
CA GLU A 150 -5.52 -16.49 -5.85
C GLU A 150 -5.88 -15.56 -4.69
N ALA A 151 -6.21 -14.30 -4.95
CA ALA A 151 -6.65 -13.37 -3.92
C ALA A 151 -7.94 -13.87 -3.24
N ILE A 152 -8.91 -14.34 -4.02
CA ILE A 152 -10.16 -14.92 -3.51
C ILE A 152 -9.89 -16.20 -2.73
N ALA A 153 -9.05 -17.09 -3.25
CA ALA A 153 -8.68 -18.32 -2.56
C ALA A 153 -7.98 -18.03 -1.22
N ALA A 154 -7.01 -17.11 -1.21
CA ALA A 154 -6.29 -16.70 -0.01
C ALA A 154 -7.21 -16.04 1.02
N ALA A 155 -8.14 -15.19 0.58
CA ALA A 155 -9.13 -14.57 1.44
C ALA A 155 -10.08 -15.61 2.07
N ASN A 156 -10.47 -16.65 1.33
CA ASN A 156 -11.34 -17.69 1.89
C ASN A 156 -10.58 -18.70 2.77
N ALA A 157 -9.26 -18.83 2.60
CA ALA A 157 -8.41 -19.69 3.41
C ALA A 157 -7.93 -19.01 4.71
N ASP A 158 -7.66 -17.69 4.68
CA ASP A 158 -7.16 -16.94 5.81
C ASP A 158 -7.98 -15.66 6.06
N MET A 159 -8.53 -15.57 7.25
CA MET A 159 -9.44 -14.49 7.64
C MET A 159 -8.72 -13.16 7.88
N VAL A 160 -7.44 -13.20 8.28
CA VAL A 160 -6.61 -11.99 8.41
C VAL A 160 -6.41 -11.36 7.04
N THR A 161 -6.05 -12.19 6.04
CA THR A 161 -5.98 -11.80 4.64
C THR A 161 -7.32 -11.27 4.12
N LYS A 162 -8.44 -11.95 4.43
CA LYS A 162 -9.79 -11.47 4.06
C LYS A 162 -10.06 -10.07 4.60
N THR A 163 -9.80 -9.85 5.88
CA THR A 163 -10.04 -8.57 6.55
C THR A 163 -9.19 -7.46 5.91
N ALA A 164 -7.91 -7.73 5.62
CA ALA A 164 -7.05 -6.76 4.95
C ALA A 164 -7.53 -6.44 3.52
N MET A 165 -7.97 -7.43 2.75
CA MET A 165 -8.48 -7.24 1.39
C MET A 165 -9.85 -6.54 1.33
N LEU A 166 -10.68 -6.67 2.37
CA LEU A 166 -11.96 -5.95 2.44
C LEU A 166 -11.76 -4.43 2.35
N GLU A 167 -10.61 -3.96 2.82
CA GLU A 167 -10.19 -2.55 2.86
C GLU A 167 -9.35 -2.16 1.65
N SER A 168 -9.34 -2.98 0.60
CA SER A 168 -8.53 -2.75 -0.59
C SER A 168 -8.86 -1.44 -1.29
N ARG A 169 -7.83 -0.75 -1.77
CA ARG A 169 -7.96 0.49 -2.55
C ARG A 169 -6.90 0.57 -3.64
N LEU A 170 -7.30 0.90 -4.86
CA LEU A 170 -6.37 1.23 -5.95
C LEU A 170 -5.38 2.35 -5.56
N VAL A 171 -4.08 2.08 -5.73
CA VAL A 171 -3.01 3.10 -5.67
C VAL A 171 -2.66 3.57 -7.08
N THR A 172 -2.35 2.62 -7.98
CA THR A 172 -2.01 2.87 -9.39
C THR A 172 -2.11 1.58 -10.23
N GLY A 173 -2.12 1.71 -11.56
CA GLY A 173 -2.18 0.59 -12.51
C GLY A 173 -3.54 0.45 -13.20
N ASP A 174 -3.96 -0.78 -13.49
CA ASP A 174 -5.18 -1.09 -14.23
C ASP A 174 -6.43 -1.02 -13.34
N ARG A 175 -7.21 0.05 -13.52
CA ARG A 175 -8.45 0.29 -12.78
C ARG A 175 -9.51 -0.79 -13.04
N GLU A 176 -9.62 -1.26 -14.28
CA GLU A 176 -10.63 -2.27 -14.63
C GLU A 176 -10.33 -3.59 -13.90
N LEU A 177 -9.04 -3.92 -13.74
CA LEU A 177 -8.62 -5.09 -12.98
C LEU A 177 -8.97 -4.98 -11.49
N GLU A 178 -8.74 -3.81 -10.88
CA GLU A 178 -9.10 -3.56 -9.48
C GLU A 178 -10.60 -3.63 -9.24
N GLU A 179 -11.40 -3.04 -10.13
CA GLU A 179 -12.86 -3.04 -10.04
C GLU A 179 -13.40 -4.47 -10.16
N LYS A 180 -12.87 -5.26 -11.11
CA LYS A 180 -13.20 -6.69 -11.24
C LYS A 180 -12.81 -7.48 -9.99
N PHE A 181 -11.64 -7.22 -9.41
CA PHE A 181 -11.22 -7.83 -8.16
C PHE A 181 -12.22 -7.52 -7.03
N ARG A 182 -12.54 -6.25 -6.80
CA ARG A 182 -13.45 -5.84 -5.73
C ARG A 182 -14.84 -6.43 -5.89
N ALA A 183 -15.36 -6.47 -7.11
CA ALA A 183 -16.65 -7.08 -7.40
C ALA A 183 -16.65 -8.59 -7.07
N GLN A 184 -15.65 -9.33 -7.55
CA GLN A 184 -15.56 -10.77 -7.29
C GLN A 184 -15.26 -11.09 -5.83
N PHE A 185 -14.41 -10.30 -5.17
CA PHE A 185 -14.11 -10.44 -3.74
C PHE A 185 -15.38 -10.27 -2.90
N ARG A 186 -16.17 -9.22 -3.15
CA ARG A 186 -17.45 -9.02 -2.45
C ARG A 186 -18.40 -10.19 -2.68
N ALA A 187 -18.56 -10.63 -3.93
CA ALA A 187 -19.48 -11.71 -4.26
C ALA A 187 -19.07 -13.08 -3.70
N LYS A 188 -17.77 -13.38 -3.60
CA LYS A 188 -17.26 -14.72 -3.25
C LYS A 188 -16.68 -14.85 -1.84
N CYS A 189 -16.42 -13.74 -1.16
CA CYS A 189 -15.78 -13.76 0.17
C CYS A 189 -16.59 -13.06 1.26
N VAL A 190 -17.50 -12.15 0.90
CA VAL A 190 -18.21 -11.27 1.84
C VAL A 190 -19.71 -11.56 1.84
N ALA A 191 -20.36 -11.48 0.68
CA ALA A 191 -21.80 -11.68 0.54
C ALA A 191 -22.19 -13.09 1.01
N GLY A 192 -23.11 -13.17 1.97
CA GLY A 192 -23.56 -14.44 2.58
C GLY A 192 -22.70 -14.93 3.74
N TYR A 193 -21.58 -14.25 4.05
CA TYR A 193 -20.66 -14.60 5.15
C TYR A 193 -20.53 -13.48 6.18
N GLU A 194 -21.45 -12.51 6.19
CA GLU A 194 -21.37 -11.31 7.02
C GLU A 194 -21.40 -11.64 8.51
N ARG A 195 -22.26 -12.58 8.91
CA ARG A 195 -22.41 -13.00 10.31
C ARG A 195 -21.16 -13.70 10.83
N GLU A 196 -20.64 -14.65 10.05
CA GLU A 196 -19.39 -15.36 10.36
C GLU A 196 -18.22 -14.40 10.49
N TYR A 197 -18.16 -13.38 9.62
CA TYR A 197 -17.15 -12.34 9.70
C TYR A 197 -17.26 -11.51 10.98
N ILE A 198 -18.46 -11.04 11.33
CA ILE A 198 -18.67 -10.24 12.56
C ILE A 198 -18.30 -11.05 13.79
N GLU A 199 -18.81 -12.27 13.92
CA GLU A 199 -18.52 -13.14 15.07
C GLU A 199 -17.03 -13.40 15.21
N MET A 200 -16.34 -13.66 14.10
CA MET A 200 -14.89 -13.84 14.09
C MET A 200 -14.16 -12.56 14.52
N ARG A 201 -14.54 -11.38 14.01
CA ARG A 201 -13.91 -10.10 14.40
C ARG A 201 -14.07 -9.84 15.90
N MET A 202 -15.22 -10.20 16.47
CA MET A 202 -15.44 -10.12 17.92
C MET A 202 -14.50 -11.05 18.69
N ARG A 203 -14.31 -12.30 18.23
CA ARG A 203 -13.37 -13.26 18.84
C ARG A 203 -11.92 -12.80 18.72
N ASP A 204 -11.50 -12.30 17.56
CA ASP A 204 -10.14 -11.75 17.34
C ASP A 204 -9.85 -10.58 18.29
N GLN A 205 -10.80 -9.66 18.43
CA GLN A 205 -10.66 -8.53 19.35
C GLN A 205 -10.54 -9.01 20.80
N GLN A 206 -11.39 -9.93 21.23
CA GLN A 206 -11.33 -10.50 22.58
C GLN A 206 -9.99 -11.20 22.84
N ALA A 207 -9.51 -12.02 21.90
CA ALA A 207 -8.23 -12.71 22.02
C ALA A 207 -7.04 -11.74 22.10
N ARG A 208 -7.06 -10.66 21.30
CA ARG A 208 -6.05 -9.60 21.35
C ARG A 208 -6.05 -8.86 22.67
N HIS A 209 -7.20 -8.45 23.16
CA HIS A 209 -7.30 -7.78 24.46
C HIS A 209 -6.83 -8.68 25.60
N ALA A 210 -7.21 -9.96 25.59
CA ALA A 210 -6.77 -10.94 26.59
C ALA A 210 -5.24 -11.09 26.60
N LYS A 211 -4.58 -11.06 25.44
CA LYS A 211 -3.11 -11.13 25.34
C LYS A 211 -2.40 -9.96 26.02
N PHE A 212 -3.04 -8.79 26.08
CA PHE A 212 -2.48 -7.57 26.66
C PHE A 212 -3.19 -7.16 27.96
N GLY A 213 -3.64 -8.15 28.75
CA GLY A 213 -4.14 -7.92 30.11
C GLY A 213 -5.52 -7.27 30.21
N ASN A 214 -6.19 -7.00 29.08
CA ASN A 214 -7.56 -6.47 28.98
C ASN A 214 -7.83 -5.24 29.88
N SER A 215 -6.81 -4.41 30.10
CA SER A 215 -6.89 -3.25 31.00
C SER A 215 -6.19 -2.04 30.39
N VAL A 216 -6.92 -0.93 30.34
CA VAL A 216 -6.37 0.38 29.95
C VAL A 216 -5.50 1.01 31.05
N TYR A 217 -5.45 0.39 32.23
CA TYR A 217 -4.69 0.86 33.39
C TYR A 217 -3.29 0.22 33.51
N LEU A 218 -2.85 -0.55 32.51
CA LEU A 218 -1.45 -0.96 32.44
C LEU A 218 -0.57 0.29 32.35
N GLN A 219 0.56 0.30 33.06
CA GLN A 219 1.52 1.42 33.00
C GLN A 219 2.04 1.62 31.57
N GLU A 220 2.16 0.54 30.79
CA GLU A 220 2.54 0.55 29.38
C GLU A 220 1.47 -0.19 28.56
N PRO A 221 0.32 0.45 28.25
CA PRO A 221 -0.76 -0.21 27.53
C PRO A 221 -0.41 -0.36 26.05
N ASN A 222 -0.79 -1.48 25.45
CA ASN A 222 -0.74 -1.64 24.01
C ASN A 222 -1.91 -0.87 23.37
N LEU A 223 -1.61 0.19 22.62
CA LEU A 223 -2.61 1.05 22.00
C LEU A 223 -3.22 0.47 20.70
N LYS A 224 -2.66 -0.63 20.16
CA LYS A 224 -3.11 -1.28 18.92
C LYS A 224 -3.94 -2.53 19.22
#